data_AF-A0A7L1EG98-F1
#
_entry.id   AF-A0A7L1EG98-F1
#
_cell.length_a   1.000
_cell.length_b   1.000
_cell.length_c   1.000
_cell.angle_alpha   90.00
_cell.angle_beta   90.00
_cell.angle_gamma   90.00
#
_symmetry.space_group_name_H-M   'P 1'
#
loop_
_entity.id
_entity.type
_entity.pdbx_description
1 polymer ?
#
loop_
_entity_poly.entity_id
_entity_poly.type
_entity_poly.pdbx_seq_one_letter_code
_entity_poly.pdbx_strand_id
1 'polypeptide(L)'
;VPQNKLVERCERIQLQSAAITRHVDEVLPAKDQAVLSAASAARELVIQRLLLVGKACENEEQRLLERVHAEEERAHQSILTQQVHWTEALHKLGALRTYLVDMITNRDDQDLLRAEQEIFERTEVAEGILEPQESLKLNFNQTCVQSPLLHRLWACAVLCCLTGSQEIHIDEKTLSPHLSLAEDKRTLTFSPKKAKVDSDCPERFDHWPNALATAPFHSGLCAWKVSVEQSCAYKLGVCYSSVPRKGSANEGRLGFNAASWVFSRYDKEFRFLHAGQPQPVELIKAPAQIGVLLDFAGGELLFYDPDSCAILFSHREAFLEPVYPVFAVAHQSISLLP
;
A
#
# COMPACT_ATOMS: atom_id res chain seq x y z
N VAL A 1 24.86 -81.98 25.97
CA VAL A 1 24.28 -81.03 24.98
C VAL A 1 24.10 -79.56 25.48
N PRO A 2 24.93 -78.98 26.38
CA PRO A 2 24.98 -77.52 26.61
C PRO A 2 25.93 -76.74 25.69
N GLN A 3 27.04 -77.36 25.29
CA GLN A 3 28.10 -76.71 24.48
C GLN A 3 27.59 -76.23 23.11
N ASN A 4 26.80 -77.03 22.38
CA ASN A 4 26.28 -76.62 21.06
C ASN A 4 25.38 -75.38 21.13
N LYS A 5 24.57 -75.22 22.19
CA LYS A 5 23.74 -74.01 22.39
C LYS A 5 24.58 -72.77 22.72
N LEU A 6 25.73 -72.94 23.37
CA LEU A 6 26.67 -71.85 23.62
C LEU A 6 27.40 -71.45 22.34
N VAL A 7 27.80 -72.42 21.50
CA VAL A 7 28.43 -72.15 20.19
C VAL A 7 27.48 -71.38 19.27
N GLU A 8 26.22 -71.81 19.11
CA GLU A 8 25.23 -71.08 18.30
C GLU A 8 24.99 -69.64 18.81
N ARG A 9 25.01 -69.43 20.13
CA ARG A 9 24.92 -68.09 20.72
C ARG A 9 26.15 -67.25 20.42
N CYS A 10 27.35 -67.82 20.53
CA CYS A 10 28.60 -67.13 20.18
C CYS A 10 28.64 -66.74 18.70
N GLU A 11 28.25 -67.64 17.79
CA GLU A 11 28.18 -67.35 16.35
C GLU A 11 27.19 -66.22 16.05
N ARG A 12 26.03 -66.22 16.70
CA ARG A 12 25.04 -65.14 16.55
C ARG A 12 25.57 -63.80 17.03
N ILE A 13 26.24 -63.78 18.19
CA ILE A 13 26.87 -62.56 18.73
C ILE A 13 27.97 -62.08 17.79
N GLN A 14 28.77 -62.99 17.22
CA GLN A 14 29.84 -62.65 16.28
C GLN A 14 29.28 -62.04 14.99
N LEU A 15 28.20 -62.59 14.44
CA LEU A 15 27.51 -62.02 13.27
C LEU A 15 26.91 -60.64 13.58
N GLN A 16 26.27 -60.48 14.74
CA GLN A 16 25.74 -59.19 15.18
C GLN A 16 26.85 -58.16 15.37
N SER A 17 27.96 -58.54 16.00
CA SER A 17 29.13 -57.67 16.18
C SER A 17 29.70 -57.24 14.82
N ALA A 18 29.87 -58.17 13.88
CA ALA A 18 30.38 -57.85 12.55
C ALA A 18 29.44 -56.92 11.76
N ALA A 19 28.12 -57.10 11.90
CA ALA A 19 27.14 -56.21 11.28
C ALA A 19 27.17 -54.79 11.89
N ILE A 20 27.31 -54.68 13.22
CA ILE A 20 27.45 -53.40 13.91
C ILE A 20 28.76 -52.72 13.50
N THR A 21 29.89 -53.43 13.50
CA THR A 21 31.18 -52.91 13.05
C THR A 21 31.09 -52.36 11.63
N ARG A 22 30.51 -53.12 10.68
CA ARG A 22 30.30 -52.64 9.31
C ARG A 22 29.43 -51.37 9.27
N HIS A 23 28.38 -51.33 10.08
CA HIS A 23 27.52 -50.15 10.12
C HIS A 23 28.26 -48.92 10.65
N VAL A 24 29.04 -49.08 11.72
CA VAL A 24 29.79 -47.99 12.35
C VAL A 24 30.96 -47.52 11.48
N ASP A 25 31.68 -48.44 10.83
CA ASP A 25 32.93 -48.11 10.12
C ASP A 25 32.69 -47.74 8.66
N GLU A 26 31.62 -48.22 8.03
CA GLU A 26 31.36 -47.98 6.61
C GLU A 26 30.10 -47.13 6.39
N VAL A 27 28.98 -47.49 7.02
CA VAL A 27 27.69 -46.85 6.73
C VAL A 27 27.60 -45.47 7.36
N LEU A 28 27.94 -45.32 8.64
CA LEU A 28 27.84 -44.03 9.33
C LEU A 28 28.77 -42.96 8.74
N PRO A 29 30.06 -43.21 8.44
CA PRO A 29 30.93 -42.21 7.83
C PRO A 29 30.49 -41.83 6.41
N ALA A 30 30.00 -42.80 5.62
CA ALA A 30 29.44 -42.50 4.30
C ALA A 30 28.18 -41.62 4.40
N LYS A 31 27.33 -41.85 5.41
CA LYS A 31 26.17 -40.99 5.70
C LYS A 31 26.59 -39.60 6.16
N ASP A 32 27.58 -39.49 7.03
CA ASP A 32 28.12 -38.21 7.49
C ASP A 32 28.66 -37.38 6.32
N GLN A 33 29.47 -38.00 5.45
CA GLN A 33 29.99 -37.35 4.25
C GLN A 33 28.87 -36.91 3.29
N ALA A 34 27.84 -37.73 3.10
CA ALA A 34 26.69 -37.39 2.27
C ALA A 34 25.90 -36.20 2.85
N VAL A 35 25.72 -36.15 4.18
CA VAL A 35 25.07 -35.02 4.87
C VAL A 35 25.91 -33.75 4.70
N LEU A 36 27.22 -33.81 4.88
CA LEU A 36 28.11 -32.65 4.68
C LEU A 36 28.05 -32.13 3.24
N SER A 37 28.06 -33.03 2.25
CA SER A 37 27.95 -32.66 0.83
C SER A 37 26.60 -32.02 0.51
N ALA A 38 25.49 -32.64 0.96
CA ALA A 38 24.15 -32.11 0.76
C ALA A 38 23.96 -30.74 1.44
N ALA A 39 24.48 -30.59 2.66
CA ALA A 39 24.44 -29.32 3.38
C ALA A 39 25.30 -28.24 2.69
N SER A 40 26.46 -28.59 2.13
CA SER A 40 27.28 -27.68 1.35
C SER A 40 26.55 -27.21 0.08
N ALA A 41 25.97 -28.13 -0.68
CA ALA A 41 25.19 -27.81 -1.88
C ALA A 41 23.96 -26.94 -1.55
N ALA A 42 23.28 -27.22 -0.45
CA ALA A 42 22.15 -26.40 0.00
C ALA A 42 22.57 -24.97 0.39
N ARG A 43 23.71 -24.81 1.09
CA ARG A 43 24.27 -23.48 1.43
C ARG A 43 24.58 -22.69 0.17
N GLU A 44 25.29 -23.29 -0.77
CA GLU A 44 25.65 -22.63 -2.03
C GLU A 44 24.40 -22.20 -2.81
N LEU A 45 23.39 -23.08 -2.89
CA LEU A 45 22.12 -22.75 -3.56
C LEU A 45 21.41 -21.55 -2.91
N VAL A 46 21.38 -21.48 -1.58
CA VAL A 46 20.77 -20.34 -0.86
C VAL A 46 21.54 -19.05 -1.14
N ILE A 47 22.88 -19.08 -1.07
CA ILE A 47 23.74 -17.93 -1.36
C ILE A 47 23.49 -17.43 -2.79
N GLN A 48 23.54 -18.33 -3.78
CA GLN A 48 23.34 -17.97 -5.19
C GLN A 48 21.97 -17.34 -5.44
N ARG A 49 20.91 -17.89 -4.83
CA ARG A 49 19.55 -17.34 -4.97
C ARG A 49 19.43 -15.94 -4.35
N LEU A 50 19.99 -15.73 -3.16
CA LEU A 50 19.96 -14.43 -2.50
C LEU A 50 20.81 -13.39 -3.25
N LEU A 51 21.97 -13.78 -3.78
CA LEU A 51 22.78 -12.91 -4.63
C LEU A 51 22.02 -12.49 -5.90
N LEU A 52 21.31 -13.42 -6.54
CA LEU A 52 20.49 -13.11 -7.70
C LEU A 52 19.37 -12.10 -7.37
N VAL A 53 18.66 -12.30 -6.25
CA VAL A 53 17.63 -11.35 -5.78
C VAL A 53 18.25 -9.99 -5.46
N GLY A 54 19.38 -9.97 -4.73
CA GLY A 54 20.11 -8.73 -4.43
C GLY A 54 20.49 -7.97 -5.69
N LYS A 55 21.03 -8.66 -6.70
CA LYS A 55 21.37 -8.04 -7.99
C LYS A 55 20.14 -7.51 -8.72
N ALA A 56 19.02 -8.21 -8.68
CA ALA A 56 17.77 -7.73 -9.25
C ALA A 56 17.28 -6.44 -8.55
N CYS A 57 17.42 -6.36 -7.22
CA CYS A 57 17.11 -5.16 -6.46
C CYS A 57 18.01 -3.98 -6.85
N GLU A 58 19.33 -4.18 -6.91
CA GLU A 58 20.29 -3.13 -7.32
C GLU A 58 19.98 -2.59 -8.72
N ASN A 59 19.72 -3.48 -9.68
CA ASN A 59 19.39 -3.08 -11.05
C ASN A 59 18.07 -2.31 -11.10
N GLU A 60 17.08 -2.73 -10.30
CA GLU A 60 15.78 -2.08 -10.23
C GLU A 60 15.86 -0.70 -9.57
N GLU A 61 16.66 -0.57 -8.50
CA GLU A 61 16.98 0.70 -7.87
C GLU A 61 17.59 1.67 -8.88
N GLN A 62 18.66 1.25 -9.57
CA GLN A 62 19.30 2.08 -10.59
C GLN A 62 18.29 2.53 -11.66
N ARG A 63 17.50 1.59 -12.20
CA ARG A 63 16.46 1.88 -13.20
C ARG A 63 15.46 2.92 -12.70
N LEU A 64 15.01 2.81 -11.44
CA LEU A 64 14.03 3.73 -10.87
C LEU A 64 14.64 5.11 -10.62
N LEU A 65 15.87 5.19 -10.13
CA LEU A 65 16.58 6.46 -9.95
C LEU A 65 16.83 7.18 -11.28
N GLU A 66 17.19 6.45 -12.34
CA GLU A 66 17.30 7.00 -13.69
C GLU A 66 15.96 7.56 -14.19
N ARG A 67 14.84 6.87 -13.90
CA ARG A 67 13.49 7.37 -14.23
C ARG A 67 13.13 8.62 -13.46
N VAL A 68 13.46 8.69 -12.17
CA VAL A 68 13.26 9.90 -11.36
C VAL A 68 14.04 11.06 -11.95
N HIS A 69 15.30 10.85 -12.27
CA HIS A 69 16.16 11.90 -12.82
C HIS A 69 15.66 12.40 -14.19
N ALA A 70 15.31 11.49 -15.10
CA ALA A 70 14.71 11.87 -16.38
C ALA A 70 13.36 12.61 -16.20
N GLU A 71 12.58 12.24 -15.19
CA GLU A 71 11.32 12.92 -14.86
C GLU A 71 11.56 14.30 -14.22
N GLU A 72 12.63 14.48 -13.47
CA GLU A 72 13.03 15.78 -12.97
C GLU A 72 13.45 16.70 -14.13
N GLU A 73 14.32 16.21 -15.02
CA GLU A 73 14.81 16.98 -16.17
C GLU A 73 13.67 17.39 -17.11
N ARG A 74 12.75 16.48 -17.45
CA ARG A 74 11.62 16.81 -18.34
C ARG A 74 10.68 17.83 -17.71
N ALA A 75 10.46 17.79 -16.38
CA ALA A 75 9.66 18.80 -15.68
C ALA A 75 10.35 20.16 -15.72
N HIS A 76 11.65 20.18 -15.38
CA HIS A 76 12.45 21.38 -15.34
C HIS A 76 12.56 22.06 -16.72
N GLN A 77 12.81 21.29 -17.78
CA GLN A 77 12.85 21.80 -19.15
C GLN A 77 11.49 22.38 -19.59
N SER A 78 10.38 21.75 -19.19
CA SER A 78 9.04 22.26 -19.48
C SER A 78 8.79 23.60 -18.78
N ILE A 79 9.22 23.73 -17.51
CA ILE A 79 9.15 24.97 -16.74
C ILE A 79 9.98 26.08 -17.39
N LEU A 80 11.26 25.81 -17.72
CA LEU A 80 12.13 26.79 -18.37
C LEU A 80 11.56 27.26 -19.71
N THR A 81 11.01 26.35 -20.50
CA THR A 81 10.37 26.68 -21.79
C THR A 81 9.18 27.62 -21.59
N GLN A 82 8.33 27.34 -20.59
CA GLN A 82 7.21 28.23 -20.25
C GLN A 82 7.71 29.58 -19.73
N GLN A 83 8.74 29.61 -18.89
CA GLN A 83 9.32 30.85 -18.39
C GLN A 83 9.82 31.76 -19.51
N VAL A 84 10.57 31.20 -20.49
CA VAL A 84 11.04 31.95 -21.66
C VAL A 84 9.84 32.48 -22.47
N HIS A 85 8.90 31.59 -22.80
CA HIS A 85 7.71 31.96 -23.57
C HIS A 85 6.91 33.11 -22.93
N TRP A 86 6.62 33.01 -21.63
CA TRP A 86 5.85 34.03 -20.91
C TRP A 86 6.64 35.32 -20.68
N THR A 87 7.96 35.25 -20.52
CA THR A 87 8.81 36.45 -20.41
C THR A 87 8.82 37.22 -21.72
N GLU A 88 8.89 36.54 -22.87
CA GLU A 88 8.79 37.16 -24.19
C GLU A 88 7.40 37.76 -24.44
N ALA A 89 6.33 37.04 -24.07
CA ALA A 89 4.97 37.55 -24.16
C ALA A 89 4.78 38.82 -23.32
N LEU A 90 5.27 38.82 -22.08
CA LEU A 90 5.24 39.98 -21.19
C LEU A 90 6.05 41.15 -21.78
N HIS A 91 7.21 40.88 -22.37
CA HIS A 91 8.03 41.91 -23.01
C HIS A 91 7.30 42.54 -24.22
N LYS A 92 6.68 41.74 -25.08
CA LYS A 92 5.88 42.22 -26.23
C LYS A 92 4.72 43.11 -25.77
N LEU A 93 3.96 42.66 -24.77
CA LEU A 93 2.85 43.43 -24.19
C LEU A 93 3.35 44.72 -23.54
N GLY A 94 4.48 44.67 -22.82
CA GLY A 94 5.09 45.84 -22.20
C GLY A 94 5.56 46.88 -23.22
N ALA A 95 6.18 46.44 -24.32
CA ALA A 95 6.62 47.29 -25.41
C ALA A 95 5.42 47.95 -26.12
N LEU A 96 4.38 47.17 -26.42
CA LEU A 96 3.14 47.69 -27.01
C LEU A 96 2.48 48.72 -26.10
N ARG A 97 2.35 48.42 -24.80
CA ARG A 97 1.81 49.36 -23.81
C ARG A 97 2.62 50.66 -23.79
N THR A 98 3.94 50.58 -23.80
CA THR A 98 4.81 51.76 -23.77
C THR A 98 4.61 52.61 -25.03
N TYR A 99 4.53 51.97 -26.19
CA TYR A 99 4.24 52.64 -27.46
C TYR A 99 2.86 53.32 -27.46
N LEU A 100 1.80 52.62 -27.02
CA LEU A 100 0.45 53.19 -26.98
C LEU A 100 0.37 54.37 -26.00
N VAL A 101 1.02 54.27 -24.85
CA VAL A 101 1.10 55.38 -23.88
C VAL A 101 1.83 56.57 -24.49
N ASP A 102 2.98 56.36 -25.14
CA ASP A 102 3.74 57.43 -25.81
C ASP A 102 2.89 58.14 -26.88
N MET A 103 2.22 57.38 -27.74
CA MET A 103 1.31 57.88 -28.77
C MET A 103 0.20 58.76 -28.18
N ILE A 104 -0.43 58.33 -27.08
CA ILE A 104 -1.51 59.09 -26.42
C ILE A 104 -0.97 60.33 -25.71
N THR A 105 0.24 60.28 -25.15
CA THR A 105 0.79 61.42 -24.38
C THR A 105 1.43 62.50 -25.24
N ASN A 106 2.04 62.14 -26.37
CA ASN A 106 2.96 63.02 -27.10
C ASN A 106 2.51 63.38 -28.53
N ARG A 107 1.37 62.85 -29.02
CA ARG A 107 0.84 63.16 -30.36
C ARG A 107 -0.53 63.82 -30.30
N ASP A 108 -0.88 64.53 -31.38
CA ASP A 108 -2.19 65.13 -31.57
C ASP A 108 -3.17 64.18 -32.28
N ASP A 109 -4.45 64.56 -32.33
CA ASP A 109 -5.53 63.75 -32.91
C ASP A 109 -5.33 63.48 -34.42
N GLN A 110 -4.70 64.40 -35.17
CA GLN A 110 -4.46 64.19 -36.60
C GLN A 110 -3.36 63.16 -36.85
N ASP A 111 -2.29 63.20 -36.05
CA ASP A 111 -1.21 62.22 -36.12
C ASP A 111 -1.66 60.83 -35.65
N LEU A 112 -2.57 60.76 -34.68
CA LEU A 112 -3.21 59.51 -34.26
C LEU A 112 -4.04 58.88 -35.38
N LEU A 113 -4.86 59.68 -36.09
CA LEU A 113 -5.65 59.22 -37.25
C LEU A 113 -4.76 58.69 -38.38
N ARG A 114 -3.59 59.31 -38.60
CA ARG A 114 -2.63 58.83 -39.61
C ARG A 114 -1.93 57.51 -39.22
N ALA A 115 -1.80 57.25 -37.92
CA ALA A 115 -1.16 56.05 -37.38
C ALA A 115 -2.14 54.90 -37.09
N GLU A 116 -3.45 55.06 -37.34
CA GLU A 116 -4.49 54.09 -37.00
C GLU A 116 -4.18 52.68 -37.49
N GLN A 117 -3.73 52.56 -38.75
CA GLN A 117 -3.39 51.26 -39.33
C GLN A 117 -2.17 50.61 -38.67
N GLU A 118 -1.14 51.40 -38.33
CA GLU A 118 0.04 50.89 -37.61
C GLU A 118 -0.33 50.44 -36.18
N ILE A 119 -1.20 51.20 -35.50
CA ILE A 119 -1.71 50.85 -34.17
C ILE A 119 -2.45 49.51 -34.24
N PHE A 120 -3.37 49.37 -35.20
CA PHE A 120 -4.15 48.14 -35.39
C PHE A 120 -3.24 46.91 -35.59
N GLU A 121 -2.29 46.99 -36.52
CA GLU A 121 -1.34 45.90 -36.79
C GLU A 121 -0.51 45.53 -35.56
N ARG A 122 -0.05 46.51 -34.78
CA ARG A 122 0.71 46.28 -33.54
C ARG A 122 -0.15 45.68 -32.42
N THR A 123 -1.42 46.05 -32.34
CA THR A 123 -2.35 45.50 -31.33
C THR A 123 -2.80 44.08 -31.66
N GLU A 124 -2.95 43.73 -32.95
CA GLU A 124 -3.34 42.39 -33.38
C GLU A 124 -2.33 41.31 -32.94
N VAL A 125 -1.03 41.64 -32.96
CA VAL A 125 0.05 40.76 -32.45
C VAL A 125 -0.12 40.43 -30.96
N ALA A 126 -0.72 41.33 -30.18
CA ALA A 126 -0.99 41.10 -28.76
C ALA A 126 -2.26 40.29 -28.52
N GLU A 127 -3.27 40.39 -29.39
CA GLU A 127 -4.50 39.57 -29.30
C GLU A 127 -4.22 38.07 -29.47
N GLY A 128 -3.14 37.71 -30.19
CA GLY A 128 -2.69 36.33 -30.33
C GLY A 128 -1.99 35.72 -29.09
N ILE A 129 -1.71 36.52 -28.06
CA ILE A 129 -1.08 36.05 -26.82
C ILE A 129 -2.17 35.52 -25.88
N LEU A 130 -2.18 34.20 -25.67
CA LEU A 130 -3.13 33.54 -24.76
C LEU A 130 -2.82 33.82 -23.29
N GLU A 131 -3.78 33.54 -22.41
CA GLU A 131 -3.56 33.60 -20.96
C GLU A 131 -2.79 32.37 -20.44
N PRO A 132 -1.98 32.52 -19.36
CA PRO A 132 -1.33 31.40 -18.71
C PRO A 132 -2.34 30.38 -18.18
N GLN A 133 -2.09 29.10 -18.44
CA GLN A 133 -2.89 27.99 -17.94
C GLN A 133 -2.03 27.01 -17.13
N GLU A 134 -2.61 26.45 -16.07
CA GLU A 134 -1.98 25.36 -15.34
C GLU A 134 -1.85 24.12 -16.25
N SER A 135 -0.69 23.48 -16.20
CA SER A 135 -0.40 22.30 -17.00
C SER A 135 0.23 21.22 -16.14
N LEU A 136 -0.35 20.01 -16.17
CA LEU A 136 0.18 18.85 -15.48
C LEU A 136 1.60 18.48 -15.92
N LYS A 137 2.04 18.91 -17.12
CA LYS A 137 3.40 18.67 -17.62
C LYS A 137 4.47 19.43 -16.86
N LEU A 138 4.09 20.47 -16.12
CA LEU A 138 4.97 21.26 -15.26
C LEU A 138 5.20 20.58 -13.90
N ASN A 139 4.34 19.63 -13.54
CA ASN A 139 4.46 18.89 -12.29
C ASN A 139 5.37 17.67 -12.48
N PHE A 140 6.02 17.26 -11.40
CA PHE A 140 6.71 15.97 -11.35
C PHE A 140 5.67 14.84 -11.33
N ASN A 141 5.76 13.88 -12.27
CA ASN A 141 4.90 12.71 -12.24
C ASN A 141 5.36 11.72 -11.16
N GLN A 142 4.68 11.73 -10.03
CA GLN A 142 4.96 10.81 -8.91
C GLN A 142 4.77 9.33 -9.25
N THR A 143 4.08 8.99 -10.36
CA THR A 143 3.92 7.58 -10.78
C THR A 143 5.15 7.04 -11.51
N CYS A 144 6.16 7.87 -11.82
CA CYS A 144 7.36 7.44 -12.54
C CYS A 144 8.19 6.40 -11.78
N VAL A 145 8.00 6.25 -10.47
CA VAL A 145 8.71 5.27 -9.62
C VAL A 145 7.93 3.97 -9.40
N GLN A 146 6.78 3.79 -10.05
CA GLN A 146 6.00 2.57 -9.88
C GLN A 146 6.79 1.34 -10.38
N SER A 147 7.00 0.39 -9.47
CA SER A 147 7.67 -0.88 -9.72
C SER A 147 6.95 -2.03 -9.03
N PRO A 148 6.45 -3.03 -9.80
CA PRO A 148 5.88 -4.23 -9.22
C PRO A 148 6.87 -5.06 -8.39
N LEU A 149 8.18 -5.01 -8.72
CA LEU A 149 9.21 -5.73 -7.98
C LEU A 149 9.43 -5.10 -6.62
N LEU A 150 9.70 -3.78 -6.59
CA LEU A 150 9.89 -3.02 -5.35
C LEU A 150 8.66 -3.16 -4.45
N HIS A 151 7.47 -2.93 -5.01
CA HIS A 151 6.21 -2.94 -4.26
C HIS A 151 5.93 -4.30 -3.62
N ARG A 152 6.15 -5.41 -4.34
CA ARG A 152 6.01 -6.78 -3.78
C ARG A 152 7.07 -7.10 -2.74
N LEU A 153 8.33 -6.75 -3.00
CA LEU A 153 9.44 -7.02 -2.06
C LEU A 153 9.25 -6.24 -0.77
N TRP A 154 8.85 -4.96 -0.87
CA TRP A 154 8.57 -4.11 0.26
C TRP A 154 7.38 -4.63 1.08
N ALA A 155 6.23 -4.92 0.44
CA ALA A 155 5.08 -5.49 1.13
C ALA A 155 5.42 -6.82 1.83
N CYS A 156 6.14 -7.72 1.14
CA CYS A 156 6.59 -8.99 1.70
C CYS A 156 7.56 -8.78 2.87
N ALA A 157 8.56 -7.92 2.72
CA ALA A 157 9.52 -7.62 3.78
C ALA A 157 8.81 -7.10 5.04
N VAL A 158 7.83 -6.21 4.87
CA VAL A 158 7.15 -5.59 6.00
C VAL A 158 6.12 -6.52 6.66
N LEU A 159 5.30 -7.23 5.87
CA LEU A 159 4.20 -8.04 6.40
C LEU A 159 4.60 -9.48 6.76
N CYS A 160 5.65 -10.02 6.12
CA CYS A 160 6.11 -11.39 6.34
C CYS A 160 7.41 -11.48 7.15
N CYS A 161 8.33 -10.52 7.01
CA CYS A 161 9.68 -10.64 7.57
C CYS A 161 9.94 -9.75 8.79
N LEU A 162 9.33 -8.56 8.88
CA LEU A 162 9.48 -7.70 10.05
C LEU A 162 8.61 -8.21 11.20
N THR A 163 9.13 -8.13 12.43
CA THR A 163 8.36 -8.14 13.68
C THR A 163 7.50 -6.88 13.85
N GLY A 164 7.23 -6.15 12.76
CA GLY A 164 6.63 -4.82 12.72
C GLY A 164 5.12 -4.83 12.55
N SER A 165 4.45 -5.97 12.77
CA SER A 165 3.00 -5.97 12.98
C SER A 165 2.76 -5.15 14.24
N GLN A 166 2.17 -3.97 14.07
CA GLN A 166 1.92 -3.12 15.21
C GLN A 166 0.82 -3.76 16.05
N GLU A 167 0.99 -3.71 17.37
CA GLU A 167 -0.04 -4.18 18.26
C GLU A 167 -1.24 -3.21 18.18
N ILE A 168 -2.30 -3.68 17.51
CA ILE A 168 -3.54 -2.95 17.35
C ILE A 168 -4.59 -3.56 18.28
N HIS A 169 -5.27 -2.70 19.01
CA HIS A 169 -6.46 -3.03 19.78
C HIS A 169 -7.64 -2.24 19.27
N ILE A 170 -8.82 -2.86 19.31
CA ILE A 170 -10.08 -2.23 18.97
C ILE A 170 -10.60 -1.41 20.15
N ASP A 171 -11.11 -0.22 19.85
CA ASP A 171 -11.71 0.68 20.83
C ASP A 171 -13.17 0.30 21.12
N GLU A 172 -13.41 -0.19 22.33
CA GLU A 172 -14.74 -0.54 22.86
C GLU A 172 -15.75 0.62 22.82
N LYS A 173 -15.27 1.87 22.91
CA LYS A 173 -16.14 3.05 22.83
C LYS A 173 -16.76 3.21 21.45
N THR A 174 -16.07 2.74 20.40
CA THR A 174 -16.53 2.87 19.02
C THR A 174 -17.45 1.73 18.60
N LEU A 175 -17.42 0.59 19.30
CA LEU A 175 -18.12 -0.64 18.94
C LEU A 175 -19.61 -0.44 18.68
N SER A 176 -20.06 -0.87 17.50
CA SER A 176 -21.49 -1.00 17.24
C SER A 176 -22.19 -1.98 18.19
N PRO A 177 -23.46 -1.74 18.57
CA PRO A 177 -24.27 -2.72 19.32
C PRO A 177 -24.43 -4.07 18.61
N HIS A 178 -24.15 -4.13 17.31
CA HIS A 178 -24.12 -5.37 16.52
C HIS A 178 -22.83 -6.17 16.67
N LEU A 179 -21.84 -5.64 17.38
CA LEU A 179 -20.53 -6.27 17.56
C LEU A 179 -20.28 -6.57 19.03
N SER A 180 -19.68 -7.73 19.29
CA SER A 180 -19.03 -8.04 20.56
C SER A 180 -17.52 -8.11 20.35
N LEU A 181 -16.77 -7.60 21.32
CA LEU A 181 -15.31 -7.67 21.35
C LEU A 181 -14.87 -8.70 22.39
N ALA A 182 -13.93 -9.56 22.03
CA ALA A 182 -13.31 -10.49 22.97
C ALA A 182 -12.38 -9.76 23.97
N GLU A 183 -12.04 -10.41 25.09
CA GLU A 183 -11.20 -9.82 26.15
C GLU A 183 -9.81 -9.36 25.64
N ASP A 184 -9.29 -10.02 24.60
CA ASP A 184 -8.01 -9.67 23.97
C ASP A 184 -8.04 -8.33 23.19
N LYS A 185 -9.22 -7.73 23.04
CA LYS A 185 -9.49 -6.52 22.24
C LYS A 185 -9.07 -6.64 20.78
N ARG A 186 -9.07 -7.85 20.22
CA ARG A 186 -8.62 -8.14 18.85
C ARG A 186 -9.68 -8.84 18.02
N THR A 187 -10.60 -9.57 18.65
CA THR A 187 -11.63 -10.34 17.93
C THR A 187 -12.99 -9.67 17.94
N LEU A 188 -13.50 -9.31 16.77
CA LEU A 188 -14.86 -8.82 16.56
C LEU A 188 -15.76 -9.97 16.14
N THR A 189 -16.89 -10.12 16.81
CA THR A 189 -17.95 -11.06 16.41
C THR A 189 -19.25 -10.32 16.14
N PHE A 190 -19.87 -10.62 15.02
CA PHE A 190 -21.15 -10.07 14.63
C PHE A 190 -22.31 -10.78 15.33
N SER A 191 -23.23 -9.98 15.86
CA SER A 191 -24.52 -10.42 16.39
C SER A 191 -25.66 -9.69 15.66
N PRO A 192 -26.63 -10.43 15.07
CA PRO A 192 -27.81 -9.81 14.49
C PRO A 192 -28.70 -9.14 15.55
N LYS A 193 -28.61 -9.58 16.81
CA LYS A 193 -29.29 -8.93 17.94
C LYS A 193 -28.38 -7.84 18.52
N LYS A 194 -28.91 -6.62 18.57
CA LYS A 194 -28.22 -5.48 19.22
C LYS A 194 -28.02 -5.76 20.71
N ALA A 195 -26.80 -5.60 21.20
CA ALA A 195 -26.51 -5.53 22.62
C ALA A 195 -27.20 -4.30 23.25
N LYS A 196 -27.51 -4.41 24.55
CA LYS A 196 -27.91 -3.24 25.35
C LYS A 196 -26.63 -2.52 25.79
N VAL A 197 -26.39 -1.35 25.22
CA VAL A 197 -25.24 -0.48 25.49
C VAL A 197 -25.73 0.95 25.66
N ASP A 198 -24.97 1.75 26.41
CA ASP A 198 -25.28 3.16 26.62
C ASP A 198 -25.35 3.89 25.27
N SER A 199 -26.51 4.48 25.00
CA SER A 199 -26.81 5.23 23.77
C SER A 199 -26.01 6.52 23.63
N ASP A 200 -25.49 7.02 24.75
CA ASP A 200 -25.01 8.40 24.86
C ASP A 200 -23.51 8.57 24.55
N CYS A 201 -22.80 7.48 24.24
CA CYS A 201 -21.39 7.54 23.82
C CYS A 201 -21.28 8.12 22.40
N PRO A 202 -20.71 9.33 22.21
CA PRO A 202 -20.66 9.98 20.89
C PRO A 202 -19.81 9.22 19.88
N GLU A 203 -18.74 8.56 20.33
CA GLU A 203 -17.79 7.81 19.50
C GLU A 203 -18.38 6.50 18.94
N ARG A 204 -19.45 6.01 19.57
CA ARG A 204 -20.07 4.71 19.25
C ARG A 204 -20.81 4.75 17.92
N PHE A 205 -20.55 3.79 17.06
CA PHE A 205 -21.42 3.52 15.91
C PHE A 205 -22.79 2.97 16.36
N ASP A 206 -23.91 3.57 16.00
CA ASP A 206 -25.24 3.14 16.50
C ASP A 206 -26.00 2.18 15.57
N HIS A 207 -25.62 2.18 14.28
CA HIS A 207 -26.33 1.48 13.22
C HIS A 207 -25.44 0.48 12.49
N TRP A 208 -24.39 0.95 11.82
CA TRP A 208 -23.50 0.07 11.05
C TRP A 208 -22.61 -0.76 11.99
N PRO A 209 -22.33 -2.05 11.67
CA PRO A 209 -21.51 -2.93 12.50
C PRO A 209 -20.02 -2.62 12.33
N ASN A 210 -19.63 -1.39 12.67
CA ASN A 210 -18.28 -0.86 12.53
C ASN A 210 -17.58 -0.77 13.90
N ALA A 211 -16.25 -0.73 13.86
CA ALA A 211 -15.38 -0.44 15.00
C ALA A 211 -14.07 0.19 14.51
N LEU A 212 -13.41 0.98 15.36
CA LEU A 212 -12.08 1.54 15.12
C LEU A 212 -11.04 0.89 16.02
N ALA A 213 -9.77 1.00 15.64
CA ALA A 213 -8.66 0.85 16.58
C ALA A 213 -8.57 2.02 17.57
N THR A 214 -7.94 1.78 18.71
CA THR A 214 -7.73 2.78 19.79
C THR A 214 -6.83 3.94 19.39
N ALA A 215 -5.77 3.66 18.63
CA ALA A 215 -4.76 4.66 18.28
C ALA A 215 -4.79 5.00 16.79
N PRO A 216 -4.71 6.30 16.43
CA PRO A 216 -4.49 6.71 15.05
C PRO A 216 -3.02 6.62 14.65
N PHE A 217 -2.80 6.53 13.33
CA PHE A 217 -1.51 6.73 12.70
C PHE A 217 -1.44 8.11 12.05
N HIS A 218 -0.31 8.78 12.26
CA HIS A 218 -0.08 10.16 11.82
C HIS A 218 1.27 10.33 11.09
N SER A 219 2.10 9.29 11.06
CA SER A 219 3.38 9.29 10.37
C SER A 219 3.92 7.88 10.19
N GLY A 220 4.91 7.74 9.31
CA GLY A 220 5.68 6.52 9.14
C GLY A 220 4.92 5.38 8.48
N LEU A 221 5.42 4.17 8.75
CA LEU A 221 4.93 2.91 8.20
C LEU A 221 4.17 2.14 9.27
N CYS A 222 2.93 1.75 8.98
CA CYS A 222 2.16 0.87 9.84
C CYS A 222 1.71 -0.38 9.09
N ALA A 223 1.82 -1.52 9.74
CA ALA A 223 1.39 -2.80 9.20
C ALA A 223 0.62 -3.60 10.25
N TRP A 224 -0.45 -4.27 9.84
CA TRP A 224 -1.17 -5.21 10.68
C TRP A 224 -1.80 -6.32 9.86
N LYS A 225 -2.18 -7.41 10.51
CA LYS A 225 -2.82 -8.55 9.86
C LYS A 225 -4.15 -8.87 10.53
N VAL A 226 -5.10 -9.31 9.72
CA VAL A 226 -6.44 -9.70 10.17
C VAL A 226 -6.73 -11.11 9.66
N SER A 227 -7.07 -12.02 10.55
CA SER A 227 -7.70 -13.29 10.19
C SER A 227 -9.14 -13.05 9.79
N VAL A 228 -9.49 -13.48 8.59
CA VAL A 228 -10.80 -13.29 7.95
C VAL A 228 -11.45 -14.60 7.54
N GLU A 229 -10.82 -15.74 7.83
CA GLU A 229 -11.25 -17.08 7.40
C GLU A 229 -12.70 -17.41 7.78
N GLN A 230 -13.15 -16.98 8.96
CA GLN A 230 -14.48 -17.27 9.48
C GLN A 230 -15.58 -16.36 8.88
N SER A 231 -15.21 -15.26 8.22
CA SER A 231 -16.18 -14.29 7.72
C SER A 231 -16.23 -14.22 6.20
N CYS A 232 -17.44 -14.20 5.64
CA CYS A 232 -17.68 -13.86 4.24
C CYS A 232 -18.28 -12.46 4.06
N ALA A 233 -18.45 -11.68 5.14
CA ALA A 233 -19.02 -10.34 5.07
C ALA A 233 -18.27 -9.39 6.01
N TYR A 234 -17.24 -8.71 5.49
CA TYR A 234 -16.40 -7.82 6.25
C TYR A 234 -15.87 -6.64 5.43
N LYS A 235 -15.40 -5.61 6.14
CA LYS A 235 -14.60 -4.51 5.61
C LYS A 235 -13.44 -4.24 6.55
N LEU A 236 -12.26 -3.97 6.02
CA LEU A 236 -11.08 -3.59 6.79
C LEU A 236 -10.22 -2.60 6.00
N GLY A 237 -9.55 -1.70 6.70
CA GLY A 237 -8.72 -0.67 6.07
C GLY A 237 -8.49 0.49 7.03
N VAL A 238 -8.54 1.72 6.52
CA VAL A 238 -8.33 2.93 7.30
C VAL A 238 -9.44 3.97 7.12
N CYS A 239 -9.62 4.84 8.11
CA CYS A 239 -10.50 6.00 8.00
C CYS A 239 -10.03 7.19 8.84
N TYR A 240 -10.51 8.38 8.53
CA TYR A 240 -10.39 9.54 9.41
C TYR A 240 -11.34 9.44 10.61
N SER A 241 -11.07 10.25 11.65
CA SER A 241 -11.96 10.38 12.81
C SER A 241 -13.33 10.97 12.44
N SER A 242 -13.40 11.73 11.34
CA SER A 242 -14.58 12.43 10.83
C SER A 242 -15.69 11.53 10.25
N VAL A 243 -15.47 10.21 10.12
CA VAL A 243 -16.53 9.29 9.70
C VAL A 243 -17.74 9.40 10.66
N PRO A 244 -18.96 9.67 10.14
CA PRO A 244 -20.16 9.77 10.97
C PRO A 244 -20.45 8.48 11.75
N ARG A 245 -20.76 8.64 13.04
CA ARG A 245 -21.03 7.51 13.96
C ARG A 245 -22.51 7.17 14.09
N LYS A 246 -23.41 8.08 13.69
CA LYS A 246 -24.83 7.99 14.01
C LYS A 246 -25.71 7.84 12.77
N GLY A 247 -26.82 7.13 12.94
CA GLY A 247 -27.85 6.95 11.93
C GLY A 247 -27.55 5.89 10.87
N SER A 248 -28.56 5.59 10.05
CA SER A 248 -28.50 4.59 8.99
C SER A 248 -28.03 5.13 7.63
N ALA A 249 -27.57 6.38 7.60
CA ALA A 249 -27.11 7.01 6.37
C ALA A 249 -25.86 6.29 5.83
N ASN A 250 -25.70 6.31 4.51
CA ASN A 250 -24.53 5.74 3.84
C ASN A 250 -23.22 6.41 4.28
N GLU A 251 -23.26 7.65 4.77
CA GLU A 251 -22.07 8.35 5.24
C GLU A 251 -21.36 7.63 6.40
N GLY A 252 -22.11 6.94 7.28
CA GLY A 252 -21.52 6.11 8.34
C GLY A 252 -21.10 4.71 7.88
N ARG A 253 -21.42 4.32 6.63
CA ARG A 253 -21.08 3.02 6.06
C ARG A 253 -19.68 3.10 5.46
N LEU A 254 -18.73 2.31 5.97
CA LEU A 254 -17.35 2.32 5.50
C LEU A 254 -17.24 2.12 3.97
N GLY A 255 -16.44 2.95 3.32
CA GLY A 255 -16.25 2.98 1.87
C GLY A 255 -17.31 3.77 1.09
N PHE A 256 -18.37 4.28 1.74
CA PHE A 256 -19.43 5.10 1.13
C PHE A 256 -19.35 6.58 1.55
N ASN A 257 -18.16 7.01 1.98
CA ASN A 257 -17.82 8.38 2.32
C ASN A 257 -16.38 8.67 1.87
N ALA A 258 -15.98 9.93 1.83
CA ALA A 258 -14.62 10.34 1.45
C ALA A 258 -13.58 10.14 2.58
N ALA A 259 -14.03 9.76 3.77
CA ALA A 259 -13.20 9.63 4.96
C ALA A 259 -12.78 8.18 5.26
N SER A 260 -13.03 7.22 4.36
CA SER A 260 -12.67 5.81 4.57
C SER A 260 -12.24 5.10 3.29
N TRP A 261 -11.22 4.24 3.43
CA TRP A 261 -10.62 3.45 2.37
C TRP A 261 -10.52 2.00 2.85
N VAL A 262 -11.36 1.12 2.32
CA VAL A 262 -11.50 -0.23 2.85
C VAL A 262 -11.51 -1.30 1.76
N PHE A 263 -10.80 -2.38 2.04
CA PHE A 263 -10.98 -3.65 1.35
C PHE A 263 -12.19 -4.37 1.94
N SER A 264 -12.99 -4.99 1.09
CA SER A 264 -14.26 -5.59 1.48
C SER A 264 -14.47 -6.94 0.83
N ARG A 265 -15.15 -7.81 1.57
CA ARG A 265 -15.71 -9.05 1.06
C ARG A 265 -17.19 -9.10 1.37
N TYR A 266 -17.98 -9.52 0.40
CA TYR A 266 -19.36 -9.92 0.61
C TYR A 266 -19.64 -11.19 -0.18
N ASP A 267 -19.93 -12.27 0.53
CA ASP A 267 -20.01 -13.63 0.00
C ASP A 267 -18.72 -14.03 -0.76
N LYS A 268 -18.78 -14.04 -2.10
CA LYS A 268 -17.66 -14.39 -3.00
C LYS A 268 -17.02 -13.17 -3.66
N GLU A 269 -17.60 -11.98 -3.48
CA GLU A 269 -17.14 -10.78 -4.15
C GLU A 269 -16.15 -10.01 -3.27
N PHE A 270 -15.02 -9.62 -3.86
CA PHE A 270 -14.02 -8.78 -3.23
C PHE A 270 -14.00 -7.41 -3.92
N ARG A 271 -13.91 -6.35 -3.13
CA ARG A 271 -13.90 -4.97 -3.65
C ARG A 271 -13.04 -4.08 -2.77
N PHE A 272 -12.35 -3.14 -3.38
CA PHE A 272 -11.91 -1.92 -2.69
C PHE A 272 -13.04 -0.87 -2.76
N LEU A 273 -13.28 -0.17 -1.65
CA LEU A 273 -14.35 0.82 -1.52
C LEU A 273 -13.79 2.12 -0.96
N HIS A 274 -14.02 3.22 -1.67
CA HIS A 274 -13.75 4.59 -1.23
C HIS A 274 -14.74 5.55 -1.91
N ALA A 275 -15.23 6.58 -1.19
CA ALA A 275 -16.12 7.61 -1.73
C ALA A 275 -17.36 7.08 -2.48
N GLY A 276 -17.88 5.92 -2.10
CA GLY A 276 -19.02 5.27 -2.76
C GLY A 276 -18.70 4.68 -4.14
N GLN A 277 -17.43 4.59 -4.50
CA GLN A 277 -16.94 4.03 -5.77
C GLN A 277 -16.34 2.64 -5.54
N PRO A 278 -17.10 1.55 -5.80
CA PRO A 278 -16.59 0.20 -5.67
C PRO A 278 -15.65 -0.16 -6.83
N GLN A 279 -14.49 -0.71 -6.50
CA GLN A 279 -13.55 -1.28 -7.46
C GLN A 279 -13.46 -2.80 -7.24
N PRO A 280 -13.88 -3.63 -8.22
CA PRO A 280 -13.77 -5.09 -8.11
C PRO A 280 -12.32 -5.54 -7.94
N VAL A 281 -12.11 -6.56 -7.10
CA VAL A 281 -10.83 -7.24 -6.94
C VAL A 281 -11.02 -8.71 -7.27
N GLU A 282 -10.32 -9.19 -8.30
CA GLU A 282 -10.43 -10.57 -8.76
C GLU A 282 -9.43 -11.45 -8.01
N LEU A 283 -9.94 -12.38 -7.20
CA LEU A 283 -9.14 -13.33 -6.45
C LEU A 283 -9.46 -14.76 -6.88
N ILE A 284 -8.42 -15.56 -7.14
CA ILE A 284 -8.55 -16.98 -7.48
C ILE A 284 -9.00 -17.79 -6.26
N LYS A 285 -8.53 -17.41 -5.07
CA LYS A 285 -8.84 -18.05 -3.79
C LYS A 285 -9.17 -16.98 -2.76
N ALA A 286 -10.14 -17.25 -1.90
CA ALA A 286 -10.41 -16.39 -0.76
C ALA A 286 -9.24 -16.47 0.24
N PRO A 287 -8.66 -15.33 0.65
CA PRO A 287 -7.57 -15.31 1.62
C PRO A 287 -8.09 -15.70 3.01
N ALA A 288 -7.27 -16.44 3.78
CA ALA A 288 -7.55 -16.70 5.18
C ALA A 288 -7.15 -15.51 6.06
N GLN A 289 -6.16 -14.73 5.61
CA GLN A 289 -5.62 -13.57 6.29
C GLN A 289 -5.43 -12.41 5.31
N ILE A 290 -5.62 -11.19 5.78
CA ILE A 290 -5.28 -10.00 5.02
C ILE A 290 -4.32 -9.15 5.83
N GLY A 291 -3.13 -8.92 5.26
CA GLY A 291 -2.21 -7.89 5.69
C GLY A 291 -2.62 -6.53 5.15
N VAL A 292 -2.57 -5.51 5.99
CA VAL A 292 -2.74 -4.11 5.61
C VAL A 292 -1.43 -3.38 5.88
N LEU A 293 -0.95 -2.64 4.88
CA LEU A 293 0.24 -1.82 4.96
C LEU A 293 -0.12 -0.38 4.62
N LEU A 294 0.25 0.55 5.48
CA LEU A 294 0.05 1.98 5.31
C LEU A 294 1.40 2.68 5.39
N ASP A 295 1.84 3.29 4.29
CA ASP A 295 2.88 4.31 4.30
C ASP A 295 2.22 5.69 4.28
N PHE A 296 2.20 6.32 5.44
CA PHE A 296 1.55 7.62 5.62
C PHE A 296 2.27 8.72 4.85
N ALA A 297 3.61 8.67 4.79
CA ALA A 297 4.42 9.70 4.14
C ALA A 297 4.47 9.51 2.61
N GLY A 298 4.57 8.26 2.16
CA GLY A 298 4.52 7.90 0.74
C GLY A 298 3.10 7.93 0.14
N GLY A 299 2.07 8.01 0.99
CA GLY A 299 0.69 8.07 0.57
C GLY A 299 0.20 6.79 -0.07
N GLU A 300 0.57 5.64 0.50
CA GLU A 300 0.26 4.32 -0.05
C GLU A 300 -0.45 3.42 0.98
N LEU A 301 -1.60 2.88 0.58
CA LEU A 301 -2.36 1.89 1.34
C LEU A 301 -2.44 0.60 0.52
N LEU A 302 -2.10 -0.50 1.17
CA LEU A 302 -1.90 -1.79 0.54
C LEU A 302 -2.64 -2.90 1.29
N PHE A 303 -3.22 -3.81 0.53
CA PHE A 303 -3.82 -5.04 1.01
C PHE A 303 -3.08 -6.22 0.41
N TYR A 304 -2.73 -7.19 1.25
CA TYR A 304 -1.80 -8.27 0.90
C TYR A 304 -2.30 -9.59 1.47
N ASP A 305 -2.12 -10.67 0.73
CA ASP A 305 -2.34 -12.04 1.18
C ASP A 305 -0.98 -12.65 1.57
N PRO A 306 -0.73 -12.87 2.89
CA PRO A 306 0.49 -13.48 3.36
C PRO A 306 0.70 -14.92 2.90
N ASP A 307 -0.36 -15.68 2.62
CA ASP A 307 -0.25 -17.09 2.26
C ASP A 307 0.27 -17.24 0.82
N SER A 308 -0.24 -16.41 -0.10
CA SER A 308 0.20 -16.40 -1.51
C SER A 308 1.32 -15.41 -1.79
N CYS A 309 1.78 -14.67 -0.78
CA CYS A 309 2.70 -13.54 -0.89
C CYS A 309 2.29 -12.52 -1.96
N ALA A 310 1.00 -12.22 -2.09
CA ALA A 310 0.47 -11.43 -3.20
C ALA A 310 -0.19 -10.13 -2.73
N ILE A 311 0.02 -9.06 -3.49
CA ILE A 311 -0.73 -7.81 -3.29
C ILE A 311 -2.13 -8.00 -3.85
N LEU A 312 -3.13 -7.87 -3.00
CA LEU A 312 -4.54 -7.96 -3.35
C LEU A 312 -5.03 -6.67 -3.99
N PHE A 313 -4.63 -5.52 -3.43
CA PHE A 313 -5.02 -4.21 -3.91
C PHE A 313 -4.08 -3.13 -3.37
N SER A 314 -3.84 -2.05 -4.13
CA SER A 314 -3.15 -0.86 -3.64
C SER A 314 -3.89 0.41 -4.00
N HIS A 315 -3.82 1.39 -3.11
CA HIS A 315 -4.44 2.70 -3.25
C HIS A 315 -3.43 3.78 -2.89
N ARG A 316 -3.42 4.87 -3.66
CA ARG A 316 -2.59 6.04 -3.36
C ARG A 316 -3.47 7.21 -2.94
N GLU A 317 -3.13 7.80 -1.81
CA GLU A 317 -3.86 8.90 -1.21
C GLU A 317 -2.91 9.79 -0.42
N ALA A 318 -3.10 11.10 -0.51
CA ALA A 318 -2.39 12.05 0.34
C ALA A 318 -3.20 12.22 1.63
N PHE A 319 -2.88 11.43 2.66
CA PHE A 319 -3.60 11.50 3.93
C PHE A 319 -3.38 12.86 4.62
N LEU A 320 -4.47 13.59 4.82
CA LEU A 320 -4.44 14.96 5.35
C LEU A 320 -4.59 15.01 6.87
N GLU A 321 -5.10 13.93 7.45
CA GLU A 321 -5.40 13.80 8.88
C GLU A 321 -4.93 12.43 9.39
N PRO A 322 -4.77 12.27 10.72
CA PRO A 322 -4.48 10.97 11.29
C PRO A 322 -5.56 9.94 10.93
N VAL A 323 -5.11 8.75 10.53
CA VAL A 323 -5.99 7.65 10.11
C VAL A 323 -6.05 6.55 11.17
N TYR A 324 -7.23 6.00 11.36
CA TYR A 324 -7.48 4.88 12.25
C TYR A 324 -7.68 3.61 11.44
N PRO A 325 -7.07 2.49 11.82
CA PRO A 325 -7.55 1.17 11.41
C PRO A 325 -9.04 1.04 11.72
N VAL A 326 -9.78 0.55 10.74
CA VAL A 326 -11.22 0.45 10.82
C VAL A 326 -11.69 -0.91 10.33
N PHE A 327 -12.74 -1.41 10.98
CA PHE A 327 -13.26 -2.75 10.77
C PHE A 327 -14.78 -2.72 10.72
N ALA A 328 -15.37 -3.56 9.87
CA ALA A 328 -16.78 -3.90 9.94
C ALA A 328 -16.98 -5.40 9.68
N VAL A 329 -17.90 -6.01 10.42
CA VAL A 329 -18.22 -7.45 10.29
C VAL A 329 -19.73 -7.63 10.32
N ALA A 330 -20.26 -8.37 9.34
CA ALA A 330 -21.69 -8.70 9.25
C ALA A 330 -21.95 -10.22 9.16
N HIS A 331 -20.92 -11.04 9.36
CA HIS A 331 -21.00 -12.50 9.39
C HIS A 331 -19.88 -13.07 10.25
N GLN A 332 -20.22 -13.89 11.26
CA GLN A 332 -19.28 -14.54 12.18
C GLN A 332 -18.26 -13.55 12.77
N SER A 333 -16.96 -13.81 12.66
CA SER A 333 -15.91 -13.03 13.30
C SER A 333 -14.70 -12.74 12.40
N ILE A 334 -13.97 -11.70 12.77
CA ILE A 334 -12.59 -11.42 12.29
C ILE A 334 -11.72 -11.13 13.50
N SER A 335 -10.41 -11.39 13.38
CA SER A 335 -9.47 -11.21 14.49
C SER A 335 -8.19 -10.53 14.04
N LEU A 336 -7.76 -9.50 14.75
CA LEU A 336 -6.41 -8.94 14.62
C LEU A 336 -5.38 -9.97 15.07
N LEU A 337 -4.34 -10.17 14.27
CA LEU A 337 -3.25 -11.10 14.56
C LEU A 337 -2.13 -10.39 15.32
N PRO A 338 -1.44 -11.10 16.24
CA PRO A 338 -0.27 -10.59 16.97
C PRO A 338 0.88 -10.16 16.06
#